data_AF-A0A7K5C4D6-F1
#
_entry.id   AF-A0A7K5C4D6-F1
#
_cell.length_a   1.000
_cell.length_b   1.000
_cell.length_c   1.000
_cell.angle_alpha   90.00
_cell.angle_beta   90.00
_cell.angle_gamma   90.00
#
_symmetry.space_group_name_H-M   'P 1'
#
loop_
_entity.id
_entity.type
_entity.pdbx_description
1 polymer ?
#
loop_
_entity_poly.entity_id
_entity_poly.type
_entity_poly.pdbx_seq_one_letter_code
_entity_poly.pdbx_strand_id
1 'polypeptide(L)'
;GVVFPYQPSNGRYKFNYHEAKRACEQQDSRLATYQQLYKAWTEGLDWCNAGWILDGTVHYPIINSREPCGGRLLLPGVRTYGARDKQKDRFDAFCFTSALQGQVYFIRGHLNFKEAGQACRNQGAALAKVGQLYSAWKFSQLDRCDGGWLADGSVRYPITTPRQRCGGLPEPGVRSFGFPSKEMRTYGTYCFVG
;
A
#
# COMPACT_ATOMS: atom_id res chain seq x y z
N GLY A 1 -4.72 13.37 -3.54
CA GLY A 1 -4.35 11.95 -3.71
C GLY A 1 -3.78 11.41 -2.41
N VAL A 2 -3.37 10.14 -2.41
CA VAL A 2 -2.81 9.44 -1.25
C VAL A 2 -1.51 8.75 -1.68
N VAL A 3 -0.49 8.82 -0.83
CA VAL A 3 0.77 8.09 -1.00
C VAL A 3 0.72 6.83 -0.16
N PHE A 4 1.22 5.72 -0.70
CA PHE A 4 1.34 4.47 0.02
C PHE A 4 2.64 3.74 -0.30
N PRO A 5 3.23 3.03 0.68
CA PRO A 5 4.36 2.15 0.44
C PRO A 5 3.91 0.88 -0.31
N TYR A 6 4.76 0.41 -1.22
CA TYR A 6 4.50 -0.79 -2.00
C TYR A 6 5.76 -1.65 -2.13
N GLN A 7 5.61 -2.95 -1.85
CA GLN A 7 6.66 -3.96 -1.96
C GLN A 7 6.07 -5.22 -2.65
N PRO A 8 6.89 -6.01 -3.36
CA PRO A 8 6.43 -7.24 -3.99
C PRO A 8 6.26 -8.40 -3.00
N SER A 9 5.64 -9.49 -3.48
CA SER A 9 5.38 -10.70 -2.68
C SER A 9 6.65 -11.45 -2.28
N ASN A 10 7.76 -11.26 -2.98
CA ASN A 10 9.05 -11.91 -2.69
C ASN A 10 9.94 -11.10 -1.72
N GLY A 11 9.35 -10.14 -1.01
CA GLY A 11 9.98 -9.44 0.11
C GLY A 11 10.43 -8.01 -0.19
N ARG A 12 11.10 -7.42 0.79
CA ARG A 12 11.57 -6.02 0.76
C ARG A 12 12.77 -5.83 -0.16
N TYR A 13 12.89 -4.64 -0.73
CA TYR A 13 14.02 -4.17 -1.52
C TYR A 13 14.32 -5.05 -2.74
N LYS A 14 13.29 -5.24 -3.57
CA LYS A 14 13.35 -6.12 -4.75
C LYS A 14 13.12 -5.40 -6.08
N PHE A 15 12.70 -4.14 -6.07
CA PHE A 15 12.48 -3.39 -7.30
C PHE A 15 13.68 -2.52 -7.65
N ASN A 16 14.13 -2.59 -8.90
CA ASN A 16 14.82 -1.45 -9.51
C ASN A 16 13.82 -0.32 -9.83
N TYR A 17 14.29 0.83 -10.27
CA TYR A 17 13.43 1.99 -10.53
C TYR A 17 12.33 1.69 -11.57
N HIS A 18 12.66 0.98 -12.64
CA HIS A 18 11.72 0.67 -13.72
C HIS A 18 10.66 -0.36 -13.30
N GLU A 19 11.05 -1.33 -12.46
CA GLU A 19 10.13 -2.27 -11.83
C GLU A 19 9.22 -1.56 -10.84
N ALA A 20 9.75 -0.66 -10.00
CA ALA A 20 8.97 0.13 -9.05
C ALA A 20 7.93 1.00 -9.77
N LYS A 21 8.33 1.65 -10.88
CA LYS A 21 7.42 2.44 -11.71
C LYS A 21 6.27 1.60 -12.26
N ARG A 22 6.59 0.47 -12.93
CA ARG A 22 5.57 -0.45 -13.48
C ARG A 22 4.69 -1.05 -12.39
N ALA A 23 5.26 -1.35 -11.23
CA ALA A 23 4.53 -1.90 -10.10
C ALA A 23 3.45 -0.92 -9.59
N CYS A 24 3.77 0.37 -9.45
CA CYS A 24 2.75 1.37 -9.11
C CYS A 24 1.67 1.47 -10.20
N GLU A 25 2.05 1.49 -11.48
CA GLU A 25 1.10 1.54 -12.62
C GLU A 25 0.13 0.36 -12.60
N GLN A 26 0.63 -0.85 -12.35
CA GLN A 26 -0.20 -2.06 -12.20
C GLN A 26 -1.20 -1.96 -11.04
N GLN A 27 -0.89 -1.15 -10.02
CA GLN A 27 -1.75 -0.92 -8.86
C GLN A 27 -2.66 0.31 -8.96
N ASP A 28 -2.90 0.83 -10.18
CA ASP A 28 -3.74 2.01 -10.42
C ASP A 28 -3.19 3.28 -9.75
N SER A 29 -1.89 3.46 -9.92
CA SER A 29 -1.11 4.52 -9.28
C SER A 29 0.12 4.85 -10.12
N ARG A 30 0.91 5.82 -9.68
CA ARG A 30 2.24 6.11 -10.23
C ARG A 30 3.23 6.29 -9.10
N LEU A 31 4.53 6.35 -9.39
CA LEU A 31 5.49 6.79 -8.36
C LEU A 31 5.11 8.18 -7.82
N ALA A 32 5.21 8.33 -6.51
CA ALA A 32 4.98 9.59 -5.82
C ALA A 32 6.09 10.60 -6.16
N THR A 33 5.74 11.88 -6.20
CA THR A 33 6.75 12.95 -6.20
C THR A 33 7.26 13.18 -4.78
N TYR A 34 8.40 13.85 -4.63
CA TYR A 34 8.90 14.26 -3.30
C TYR A 34 7.86 15.10 -2.55
N GLN A 35 7.24 16.08 -3.20
CA GLN A 35 6.21 16.93 -2.58
C GLN A 35 5.02 16.12 -2.06
N GLN A 36 4.60 15.09 -2.80
CA GLN A 36 3.52 14.20 -2.37
C GLN A 36 3.95 13.33 -1.19
N LEU A 37 5.17 12.80 -1.20
CA LEU A 37 5.71 12.00 -0.09
C LEU A 37 5.88 12.85 1.18
N TYR A 38 6.42 14.06 1.03
CA TYR A 38 6.55 15.03 2.12
C TYR A 38 5.21 15.37 2.73
N LYS A 39 4.19 15.67 1.91
CA LYS A 39 2.83 15.90 2.39
C LYS A 39 2.28 14.68 3.14
N ALA A 40 2.48 13.47 2.62
CA ALA A 40 2.03 12.25 3.29
C ALA A 40 2.72 12.05 4.65
N TRP A 41 4.01 12.35 4.76
CA TRP A 41 4.75 12.35 6.03
C TRP A 41 4.18 13.36 7.02
N THR A 42 3.89 14.60 6.59
CA THR A 42 3.24 15.60 7.46
C THR A 42 1.83 15.19 7.90
N GLU A 43 1.16 14.32 7.13
CA GLU A 43 -0.15 13.74 7.45
C GLU A 43 -0.07 12.43 8.25
N GLY A 44 1.12 12.00 8.70
CA GLY A 44 1.27 10.84 9.58
C GLY A 44 1.91 9.60 8.95
N LEU A 45 2.40 9.67 7.71
CA LEU A 45 3.10 8.52 7.10
C LEU A 45 4.47 8.31 7.76
N ASP A 46 4.59 7.23 8.53
CA ASP A 46 5.85 6.71 9.07
C ASP A 46 6.16 5.35 8.44
N TRP A 47 7.25 5.26 7.67
CA TRP A 47 7.65 4.04 6.98
C TRP A 47 9.17 3.88 6.94
N CYS A 48 9.65 2.77 7.51
CA CYS A 48 11.07 2.51 7.72
C CYS A 48 11.81 2.01 6.46
N ASN A 49 11.08 1.49 5.47
CA ASN A 49 11.72 0.97 4.28
C ASN A 49 11.99 2.09 3.26
N ALA A 50 13.18 2.10 2.69
CA ALA A 50 13.55 2.96 1.58
C ALA A 50 12.83 2.56 0.29
N GLY A 51 12.30 3.55 -0.44
CA GLY A 51 11.56 3.34 -1.67
C GLY A 51 11.86 4.37 -2.75
N TRP A 52 11.77 3.93 -3.99
CA TRP A 52 11.86 4.79 -5.17
C TRP A 52 10.71 5.80 -5.22
N ILE A 53 11.01 7.02 -5.68
CA ILE A 53 10.04 8.06 -6.03
C ILE A 53 10.24 8.52 -7.49
N LEU A 54 9.37 9.40 -7.99
CA LEU A 54 9.20 9.69 -9.43
C LEU A 54 10.45 10.21 -10.14
N ASP A 55 11.30 10.99 -9.48
CA ASP A 55 12.56 11.50 -10.06
C ASP A 55 13.67 10.42 -10.11
N GLY A 56 13.43 9.27 -9.49
CA GLY A 56 14.38 8.17 -9.35
C GLY A 56 15.41 8.38 -8.24
N THR A 57 15.10 9.22 -7.26
CA THR A 57 15.76 9.20 -5.96
C THR A 57 15.05 8.24 -5.00
N VAL A 58 15.71 7.96 -3.87
CA VAL A 58 15.24 6.99 -2.87
C VAL A 58 15.08 7.67 -1.53
N HIS A 59 13.91 7.50 -0.90
CA HIS A 59 13.53 8.18 0.35
C HIS A 59 12.82 7.23 1.30
N TYR A 60 12.69 7.63 2.56
CA TYR A 60 11.83 6.98 3.57
C TYR A 60 11.39 8.00 4.63
N PRO A 61 10.08 8.12 4.91
CA PRO A 61 9.55 9.08 5.88
C PRO A 61 9.55 8.50 7.30
N ILE A 62 10.15 9.22 8.26
CA ILE A 62 10.20 8.82 9.68
C ILE A 62 9.56 9.90 10.54
N ILE A 63 8.56 9.53 11.33
CA ILE A 63 7.97 10.38 12.37
C ILE A 63 8.61 10.05 13.70
N ASN A 64 8.64 8.77 14.06
CA ASN A 64 9.20 8.28 15.31
C ASN A 64 10.61 7.74 15.09
N SER A 65 11.64 8.53 15.44
CA SER A 65 13.04 8.12 15.33
C SER A 65 13.34 6.87 16.15
N ARG A 66 13.92 5.86 15.50
CA ARG A 66 14.17 4.53 16.07
C ARG A 66 15.37 3.87 15.41
N GLU A 67 16.11 3.06 16.17
CA GLU A 67 17.38 2.44 15.73
C GLU A 67 17.30 1.77 14.36
N PRO A 68 16.33 0.88 14.08
CA PRO A 68 16.29 0.16 12.80
C PRO A 68 16.05 1.05 11.58
N CYS A 69 15.70 2.33 11.78
CA CYS A 69 15.28 3.26 10.74
C CYS A 69 16.22 4.45 10.62
N GLY A 70 17.52 4.24 10.85
CA GLY A 70 18.56 5.26 10.75
C GLY A 70 18.93 5.92 12.08
N GLY A 71 18.72 5.23 13.21
CA GLY A 71 19.17 5.70 14.53
C GLY A 71 18.19 6.62 15.26
N ARG A 72 18.29 6.62 16.60
CA ARG A 72 17.44 7.44 17.49
C ARG A 72 17.80 8.93 17.51
N LEU A 73 19.04 9.27 17.15
CA LEU A 73 19.58 10.64 17.24
C LEU A 73 19.18 11.53 16.05
N LEU A 74 18.82 10.93 14.91
CA LEU A 74 18.36 11.70 13.76
C LEU A 74 16.97 12.26 14.01
N LEU A 75 16.73 13.50 13.60
CA LEU A 75 15.41 14.13 13.69
C LEU A 75 14.39 13.44 12.77
N PRO A 76 13.07 13.56 13.07
CA PRO A 76 12.00 13.19 12.16
C PRO A 76 12.14 13.89 10.81
N GLY A 77 11.73 13.23 9.73
CA GLY A 77 11.78 13.80 8.38
C GLY A 77 11.66 12.77 7.27
N VAL A 78 11.57 13.27 6.03
CA VAL A 78 11.74 12.47 4.82
C VAL A 78 13.24 12.29 4.57
N ARG A 79 13.79 11.18 5.06
CA ARG A 79 15.21 10.84 4.92
C ARG A 79 15.47 10.31 3.51
N THR A 80 16.70 10.49 3.03
CA THR A 80 17.05 10.17 1.65
C THR A 80 18.33 9.37 1.55
N TYR A 81 18.36 8.48 0.56
CA TYR A 81 19.57 7.86 0.03
C TYR A 81 20.06 8.55 -1.25
N GLY A 82 19.39 9.61 -1.69
CA GLY A 82 19.74 10.38 -2.89
C GLY A 82 19.44 9.66 -4.20
N ALA A 83 20.10 10.09 -5.26
CA ALA A 83 20.09 9.42 -6.55
C ALA A 83 20.81 8.06 -6.45
N ARG A 84 20.25 7.05 -7.11
CA ARG A 84 20.72 5.66 -7.09
C ARG A 84 20.75 5.09 -8.50
N ASP A 85 21.48 4.00 -8.70
CA ASP A 85 21.55 3.33 -10.00
C ASP A 85 20.18 2.71 -10.31
N LYS A 86 19.48 3.26 -11.31
CA LYS A 86 18.11 2.90 -11.66
C LYS A 86 17.97 1.46 -12.18
N GLN A 87 19.08 0.77 -12.45
CA GLN A 87 19.17 -0.55 -13.09
C GLN A 87 19.64 -1.60 -12.10
N LYS A 88 20.60 -1.25 -11.25
CA LYS A 88 21.27 -2.15 -10.31
C LYS A 88 20.71 -2.08 -8.91
N ASP A 89 20.45 -0.88 -8.38
CA ASP A 89 20.02 -0.73 -7.00
C ASP A 89 18.58 -1.23 -6.83
N ARG A 90 18.28 -1.75 -5.63
CA ARG A 90 16.99 -2.38 -5.32
C ARG A 90 16.39 -1.81 -4.05
N PHE A 91 15.13 -1.39 -4.13
CA PHE A 91 14.37 -0.78 -3.04
C PHE A 91 12.87 -1.16 -3.14
N ASP A 92 12.04 -0.61 -2.25
CA ASP A 92 10.58 -0.65 -2.38
C ASP A 92 10.12 0.51 -3.28
N ALA A 93 8.83 0.84 -3.27
CA ALA A 93 8.28 1.99 -3.99
C ALA A 93 7.35 2.80 -3.09
N PHE A 94 7.32 4.12 -3.28
CA PHE A 94 6.22 4.95 -2.81
C PHE A 94 5.32 5.29 -3.99
N CYS A 95 4.12 4.73 -3.98
CA CYS A 95 3.12 4.95 -5.01
C CYS A 95 2.14 6.06 -4.60
N PHE A 96 1.57 6.75 -5.57
CA PHE A 96 0.58 7.80 -5.42
C PHE A 96 -0.62 7.51 -6.30
N THR A 97 -1.81 7.59 -5.72
CA THR A 97 -3.09 7.47 -6.43
C THR A 97 -4.00 8.66 -6.11
N SER A 98 -4.86 9.02 -7.06
CA SER A 98 -5.84 10.11 -6.94
C SER A 98 -7.20 9.59 -6.48
N ALA A 99 -8.19 10.48 -6.41
CA ALA A 99 -9.57 10.04 -6.31
C ALA A 99 -9.90 9.14 -7.50
N LEU A 100 -10.60 8.05 -7.21
CA LEU A 100 -10.90 6.99 -8.15
C LEU A 100 -12.29 7.20 -8.77
N GLN A 101 -12.43 6.87 -10.04
CA GLN A 101 -13.71 6.82 -10.75
C GLN A 101 -14.24 5.38 -10.66
N GLY A 102 -15.28 5.19 -9.85
CA GLY A 102 -15.83 3.86 -9.52
C GLY A 102 -15.94 3.63 -8.02
N GLN A 103 -16.16 2.38 -7.62
CA GLN A 103 -16.42 2.01 -6.23
C GLN A 103 -15.65 0.75 -5.82
N VAL A 104 -15.03 0.81 -4.64
CA VAL A 104 -14.49 -0.37 -3.96
C VAL A 104 -15.49 -0.82 -2.89
N TYR A 105 -15.82 -2.10 -2.89
CA TYR A 105 -16.70 -2.70 -1.88
C TYR A 105 -16.14 -4.05 -1.42
N PHE A 106 -16.66 -4.55 -0.29
CA PHE A 106 -16.15 -5.75 0.36
C PHE A 106 -17.17 -6.90 0.31
N ILE A 107 -16.73 -8.08 -0.12
CA ILE A 107 -17.49 -9.33 0.00
C ILE A 107 -16.93 -10.10 1.19
N ARG A 108 -17.80 -10.36 2.18
CA ARG A 108 -17.51 -11.22 3.34
C ARG A 108 -17.42 -12.67 2.92
N GLY A 109 -16.50 -13.42 3.54
CA GLY A 109 -16.36 -14.85 3.35
C GLY A 109 -15.02 -15.39 3.85
N HIS A 110 -14.87 -16.71 3.74
CA HIS A 110 -13.62 -17.43 3.99
C HIS A 110 -13.09 -17.96 2.66
N LEU A 111 -12.62 -17.05 1.81
CA LEU A 111 -12.27 -17.31 0.42
C LEU A 111 -10.76 -17.51 0.30
N ASN A 112 -10.34 -18.46 -0.53
CA ASN A 112 -8.99 -18.46 -1.07
C ASN A 112 -8.86 -17.43 -2.21
N PHE A 113 -7.65 -17.22 -2.72
CA PHE A 113 -7.42 -16.18 -3.73
C PHE A 113 -8.24 -16.41 -5.03
N LYS A 114 -8.39 -17.67 -5.44
CA LYS A 114 -9.15 -18.03 -6.65
C LYS A 114 -10.64 -17.77 -6.47
N GLU A 115 -11.19 -18.15 -5.32
CA GLU A 115 -12.58 -17.93 -4.93
C GLU A 115 -12.90 -16.45 -4.79
N ALA A 116 -11.99 -15.66 -4.20
CA ALA A 116 -12.10 -14.22 -4.11
C ALA A 116 -12.24 -13.57 -5.49
N GLY A 117 -11.38 -13.95 -6.45
CA GLY A 117 -11.49 -13.47 -7.82
C GLY A 117 -12.80 -13.86 -8.50
N GLN A 118 -13.30 -15.07 -8.25
CA GLN A 118 -14.59 -15.50 -8.78
C GLN A 118 -15.76 -14.74 -8.16
N ALA A 119 -15.71 -14.47 -6.84
CA ALA A 119 -16.75 -13.74 -6.14
C ALA A 119 -16.93 -12.32 -6.70
N CYS A 120 -15.83 -11.60 -7.00
CA CYS A 120 -15.93 -10.31 -7.68
C CYS A 120 -16.52 -10.44 -9.09
N ARG A 121 -16.05 -11.41 -9.89
CA ARG A 121 -16.54 -11.62 -11.26
C ARG A 121 -18.03 -11.94 -11.32
N ASN A 122 -18.55 -12.72 -10.37
CA ASN A 122 -19.97 -13.05 -10.27
C ASN A 122 -20.86 -11.81 -10.06
N GLN A 123 -20.29 -10.69 -9.64
CA GLN A 123 -20.97 -9.40 -9.46
C GLN A 123 -20.56 -8.36 -10.52
N GLY A 124 -19.93 -8.79 -11.61
CA GLY A 124 -19.47 -7.88 -12.67
C GLY A 124 -18.28 -7.00 -12.28
N ALA A 125 -17.57 -7.33 -11.20
CA ALA A 125 -16.44 -6.57 -10.67
C ALA A 125 -15.11 -7.33 -10.83
N ALA A 126 -13.99 -6.61 -10.69
CA ALA A 126 -12.66 -7.19 -10.60
C ALA A 126 -12.15 -7.17 -9.15
N LEU A 127 -11.11 -7.94 -8.84
CA LEU A 127 -10.37 -7.74 -7.58
C LEU A 127 -9.85 -6.30 -7.55
N ALA A 128 -10.07 -5.60 -6.44
CA ALA A 128 -9.55 -4.25 -6.27
C ALA A 128 -8.01 -4.27 -6.28
N LYS A 129 -7.43 -3.29 -6.96
CA LYS A 129 -5.99 -3.02 -6.87
C LYS A 129 -5.66 -2.27 -5.59
N VAL A 130 -4.39 -2.30 -5.19
CA VAL A 130 -3.94 -1.64 -3.97
C VAL A 130 -4.21 -0.14 -3.98
N GLY A 131 -3.90 0.55 -5.08
CA GLY A 131 -4.17 1.99 -5.20
C GLY A 131 -5.66 2.30 -5.09
N GLN A 132 -6.52 1.44 -5.63
CA GLN A 132 -7.97 1.59 -5.54
C GLN A 132 -8.46 1.49 -4.10
N LEU A 133 -7.93 0.53 -3.33
CA LEU A 133 -8.23 0.42 -1.90
C LEU A 133 -7.79 1.66 -1.10
N TYR A 134 -6.57 2.16 -1.35
CA TYR A 134 -6.09 3.38 -0.70
C TYR A 134 -6.92 4.62 -1.08
N SER A 135 -7.35 4.71 -2.34
CA SER A 135 -8.23 5.77 -2.81
C SER A 135 -9.58 5.72 -2.10
N ALA A 136 -10.23 4.55 -2.06
CA ALA A 136 -11.51 4.36 -1.39
C ALA A 136 -11.42 4.63 0.13
N TRP A 137 -10.33 4.22 0.79
CA TRP A 137 -10.07 4.56 2.19
C TRP A 137 -10.00 6.08 2.40
N LYS A 138 -9.23 6.80 1.57
CA LYS A 138 -9.01 8.25 1.75
C LYS A 138 -10.23 9.09 1.35
N PHE A 139 -10.88 8.77 0.23
CA PHE A 139 -11.89 9.64 -0.39
C PHE A 139 -13.32 9.18 -0.16
N SER A 140 -13.56 7.88 0.01
CA SER A 140 -14.88 7.31 0.26
C SER A 140 -15.08 6.89 1.72
N GLN A 141 -14.10 7.17 2.59
CA GLN A 141 -14.12 6.80 4.01
C GLN A 141 -14.36 5.29 4.23
N LEU A 142 -13.84 4.45 3.33
CA LEU A 142 -13.97 3.00 3.44
C LEU A 142 -13.27 2.50 4.71
N ASP A 143 -14.06 2.02 5.67
CA ASP A 143 -13.61 1.51 6.97
C ASP A 143 -14.06 0.06 7.18
N ARG A 144 -13.09 -0.85 7.28
CA ARG A 144 -13.32 -2.28 7.45
C ARG A 144 -12.20 -2.92 8.26
N CYS A 145 -12.61 -3.69 9.27
CA CYS A 145 -11.71 -4.48 10.10
C CYS A 145 -11.46 -5.90 9.57
N ASP A 146 -11.82 -6.14 8.31
CA ASP A 146 -11.80 -7.48 7.73
C ASP A 146 -10.72 -7.54 6.64
N GLY A 147 -9.78 -8.47 6.80
CA GLY A 147 -8.78 -8.77 5.78
C GLY A 147 -9.46 -9.25 4.50
N GLY A 148 -9.08 -8.66 3.37
CA GLY A 148 -9.60 -9.06 2.06
C GLY A 148 -8.51 -9.15 1.01
N TRP A 149 -8.64 -10.15 0.13
CA TRP A 149 -7.78 -10.32 -1.03
C TRP A 149 -7.88 -9.13 -1.99
N LEU A 150 -6.71 -8.71 -2.50
CA LEU A 150 -6.54 -7.72 -3.56
C LEU A 150 -5.90 -8.34 -4.80
N ALA A 151 -5.93 -7.63 -5.92
CA ALA A 151 -5.44 -8.12 -7.22
C ALA A 151 -3.96 -8.52 -7.23
N ASP A 152 -3.12 -7.92 -6.39
CA ASP A 152 -1.70 -8.28 -6.24
C ASP A 152 -1.47 -9.58 -5.45
N GLY A 153 -2.53 -10.18 -4.91
CA GLY A 153 -2.47 -11.35 -4.04
C GLY A 153 -2.07 -11.02 -2.61
N SER A 154 -2.02 -9.74 -2.24
CA SER A 154 -1.93 -9.34 -0.84
C SER A 154 -3.30 -9.38 -0.16
N VAL A 155 -3.28 -9.45 1.17
CA VAL A 155 -4.48 -9.29 2.00
C VAL A 155 -4.33 -8.03 2.83
N ARG A 156 -5.29 -7.10 2.69
CA ARG A 156 -5.27 -5.80 3.34
C ARG A 156 -6.62 -5.45 3.92
N TYR A 157 -6.67 -4.42 4.76
CA TYR A 157 -7.90 -3.89 5.34
C TYR A 157 -7.74 -2.39 5.68
N PRO A 158 -8.67 -1.52 5.26
CA PRO A 158 -8.62 -0.09 5.50
C PRO A 158 -9.30 0.30 6.82
N ILE A 159 -8.67 1.16 7.62
CA ILE A 159 -9.26 1.67 8.86
C ILE A 159 -9.25 3.20 8.84
N THR A 160 -10.41 3.82 8.96
CA THR A 160 -10.52 5.28 9.18
C THR A 160 -10.63 5.62 10.66
N THR A 161 -11.26 4.74 11.46
CA THR A 161 -11.41 4.90 12.90
C THR A 161 -10.66 3.77 13.63
N PRO A 162 -9.51 4.06 14.28
CA PRO A 162 -8.71 3.09 15.01
C PRO A 162 -9.52 2.36 16.09
N ARG A 163 -9.37 1.04 16.18
CA ARG A 163 -10.06 0.19 17.16
C ARG A 163 -9.06 -0.77 17.79
N GLN A 164 -9.15 -0.99 19.10
CA GLN A 164 -8.23 -1.86 19.85
C GLN A 164 -8.07 -3.26 19.24
N ARG A 165 -9.17 -3.87 18.78
CA ARG A 165 -9.17 -5.22 18.16
C ARG A 165 -9.05 -5.19 16.63
N CYS A 166 -8.54 -4.09 16.06
CA CYS A 166 -8.50 -3.86 14.64
C CYS A 166 -7.16 -3.25 14.20
N GLY A 167 -6.15 -4.08 13.99
CA GLY A 167 -4.81 -3.65 13.60
C GLY A 167 -3.93 -3.09 14.72
N GLY A 168 -4.47 -2.89 15.93
CA GLY A 168 -3.70 -2.63 17.15
C GLY A 168 -2.87 -1.34 17.17
N LEU A 169 -3.00 -0.50 16.14
CA LEU A 169 -2.27 0.75 15.98
C LEU A 169 -3.20 1.95 16.20
N PRO A 170 -2.71 3.03 16.83
CA PRO A 170 -3.56 4.18 17.16
C PRO A 170 -3.87 5.07 15.96
N GLU A 171 -3.24 4.87 14.80
CA GLU A 171 -3.46 5.68 13.60
C GLU A 171 -4.42 5.04 12.58
N PRO A 172 -5.18 5.85 11.81
CA PRO A 172 -5.87 5.39 10.61
C PRO A 172 -4.90 4.91 9.52
N GLY A 173 -5.34 4.02 8.64
CA GLY A 173 -4.55 3.59 7.49
C GLY A 173 -5.03 2.27 6.88
N VAL A 174 -4.44 1.91 5.74
CA VAL A 174 -4.58 0.59 5.16
C VAL A 174 -3.54 -0.34 5.77
N ARG A 175 -4.00 -1.36 6.49
CA ARG A 175 -3.16 -2.37 7.12
C ARG A 175 -3.01 -3.58 6.21
N SER A 176 -1.92 -4.32 6.36
CA SER A 176 -1.58 -5.45 5.49
C SER A 176 -1.20 -6.67 6.32
N PHE A 177 -1.75 -7.83 5.94
CA PHE A 177 -1.28 -9.15 6.40
C PHE A 177 -0.19 -9.71 5.47
N GLY A 178 0.29 -8.92 4.50
CA GLY A 178 1.28 -9.34 3.53
C GLY A 178 0.67 -10.21 2.43
N PHE A 179 1.43 -11.24 2.02
CA PHE A 179 1.09 -12.15 0.94
C PHE A 179 0.95 -13.58 1.49
N PRO A 180 -0.17 -13.90 2.16
CA PRO A 180 -0.41 -15.25 2.67
C PRO A 180 -0.52 -16.25 1.52
N SER A 181 -0.45 -17.55 1.85
CA SER A 181 -0.67 -18.63 0.87
C SER A 181 -2.00 -18.42 0.15
N LYS A 182 -1.98 -18.50 -1.19
CA LYS A 182 -3.17 -18.32 -2.03
C LYS A 182 -4.25 -19.37 -1.79
N GLU A 183 -3.90 -20.48 -1.14
CA GLU A 183 -4.84 -21.54 -0.75
C GLU A 183 -5.53 -21.30 0.60
N MET A 184 -5.09 -20.29 1.36
CA MET A 184 -5.68 -19.96 2.66
C MET A 184 -7.11 -19.45 2.50
N ARG A 185 -8.07 -20.18 3.07
CA ARG A 185 -9.51 -19.86 3.06
C ARG A 185 -9.93 -19.16 4.35
N THR A 186 -9.48 -17.93 4.54
CA THR A 186 -9.73 -17.19 5.79
C THR A 186 -10.29 -15.79 5.56
N TYR A 187 -9.97 -15.18 4.41
CA TYR A 187 -10.21 -13.77 4.16
C TYR A 187 -11.40 -13.56 3.23
N GLY A 188 -12.03 -12.37 3.33
CA GLY A 188 -12.98 -11.91 2.33
C GLY A 188 -12.26 -11.39 1.08
N THR A 189 -12.92 -10.50 0.33
CA THR A 189 -12.28 -9.85 -0.82
C THR A 189 -12.78 -8.44 -1.03
N TYR A 190 -11.89 -7.56 -1.48
CA TYR A 190 -12.27 -6.24 -1.96
C TYR A 190 -12.41 -6.29 -3.49
N CYS A 191 -13.57 -5.88 -3.97
CA CYS A 191 -13.87 -5.82 -5.39
C CYS A 191 -13.96 -4.36 -5.84
N PHE A 192 -13.68 -4.13 -7.11
CA PHE A 192 -13.74 -2.84 -7.75
C PHE A 192 -14.63 -2.89 -8.99
N VAL A 193 -15.57 -1.95 -9.07
CA VAL A 193 -16.39 -1.67 -10.26
C VAL A 193 -16.09 -0.24 -10.71
N GLY A 194 -15.72 -0.09 -11.99
CA GLY A 194 -15.35 1.18 -12.62
C GLY A 194 -16.47 1.74 -13.46
#